data_AF-A0A839TMY7-F1
#
_entry.id   AF-A0A839TMY7-F1
#
_cell.length_a   1.000
_cell.length_b   1.000
_cell.length_c   1.000
_cell.angle_alpha   90.00
_cell.angle_beta   90.00
_cell.angle_gamma   90.00
#
_symmetry.space_group_name_H-M   'P 1'
#
loop_
_entity.id
_entity.type
_entity.pdbx_description
1 polymer ?
#
loop_
_entity_poly.entity_id
_entity_poly.type
_entity_poly.pdbx_seq_one_letter_code
_entity_poly.pdbx_strand_id
1 'polypeptide(L)' 'MDIDSVVERINELARKQKESGLTEAEVEERAKLRERYLQNVRRNFRQQLDSIEWVDEEKK' A
#
# COMPACT_ATOMS: atom_id res chain seq x y z
N MET A 1 2.79 -5.91 -13.13
CA MET A 1 1.61 -5.81 -12.23
C MET A 1 1.71 -4.45 -11.58
N ASP A 2 0.87 -3.56 -12.06
CA ASP A 2 0.93 -2.15 -11.73
C ASP A 2 0.28 -1.94 -10.36
N ILE A 3 0.93 -1.17 -9.48
CA ILE A 3 0.44 -0.90 -8.12
C ILE A 3 -0.98 -0.31 -8.17
N ASP A 4 -1.28 0.48 -9.21
CA ASP A 4 -2.59 1.08 -9.44
C ASP A 4 -3.68 0.02 -9.60
N SER A 5 -3.44 -1.03 -10.40
CA SER A 5 -4.40 -2.14 -10.56
C SER A 5 -4.66 -2.91 -9.26
N VAL A 6 -3.65 -3.03 -8.38
CA VAL A 6 -3.80 -3.67 -7.06
C VAL A 6 -4.69 -2.80 -6.16
N VAL A 7 -4.50 -1.48 -6.20
CA VAL A 7 -5.29 -0.53 -5.40
C VAL A 7 -6.73 -0.45 -5.90
N GLU A 8 -6.95 -0.43 -7.21
CA GLU A 8 -8.29 -0.49 -7.82
C GLU A 8 -9.03 -1.74 -7.35
N ARG A 9 -8.39 -2.91 -7.42
CA ARG A 9 -8.98 -4.17 -6.96
C ARG A 9 -9.32 -4.17 -5.47
N ILE A 10 -8.44 -3.62 -4.62
CA ILE A 10 -8.72 -3.47 -3.19
C ILE A 10 -9.95 -2.57 -2.96
N ASN A 11 -10.10 -1.50 -3.74
CA ASN A 11 -11.24 -0.58 -3.65
C ASN A 11 -12.54 -1.22 -4.12
N GLU A 12 -12.51 -2.02 -5.19
CA GLU A 12 -13.65 -2.82 -5.63
C GLU A 12 -14.14 -3.77 -4.52
N LEU A 13 -13.22 -4.53 -3.93
CA LEU A 13 -13.52 -5.45 -2.83
C LEU A 13 -14.04 -4.70 -1.60
N ALA A 14 -13.53 -3.50 -1.31
CA ALA A 14 -14.02 -2.67 -0.22
C ALA A 14 -15.44 -2.14 -0.47
N ARG A 15 -15.77 -1.75 -1.71
CA ARG A 15 -17.14 -1.35 -2.08
C ARG A 15 -18.10 -2.53 -1.96
N LYS A 16 -17.70 -3.69 -2.48
CA LYS A 16 -18.49 -4.93 -2.40
C LYS A 16 -18.76 -5.33 -0.94
N GLN A 17 -17.75 -5.24 -0.07
CA GLN A 17 -17.91 -5.47 1.37
C GLN A 17 -19.00 -4.59 1.99
N LYS A 18 -19.08 -3.32 1.57
CA LYS A 18 -20.00 -2.34 2.12
C LYS A 18 -21.45 -2.55 1.64
N GLU A 19 -21.64 -3.04 0.42
CA GLU A 19 -22.97 -3.31 -0.15
C GLU A 19 -23.54 -4.67 0.23
N SER A 20 -22.76 -5.74 0.04
CA SER A 20 -23.25 -7.12 0.09
C SER A 20 -22.42 -8.05 0.99
N GLY A 21 -21.33 -7.55 1.57
CA GLY A 21 -20.37 -8.36 2.30
C GLY A 21 -19.32 -9.01 1.39
N LEU A 22 -18.25 -9.53 1.98
CA LEU A 22 -17.21 -10.26 1.27
C LEU A 22 -17.36 -11.76 1.56
N THR A 23 -17.14 -12.58 0.55
CA THR A 23 -16.94 -14.02 0.74
C THR A 23 -15.56 -14.29 1.34
N GLU A 24 -15.34 -15.43 2.00
CA GLU A 24 -14.03 -15.78 2.59
C GLU A 24 -12.90 -15.74 1.56
N ALA A 25 -13.15 -16.20 0.33
CA ALA A 25 -12.18 -16.16 -0.76
C ALA A 25 -11.76 -14.71 -1.10
N GLU A 26 -12.71 -13.78 -1.12
CA GLU A 26 -12.44 -12.37 -1.40
C GLU A 26 -11.78 -11.65 -0.23
N VAL A 27 -12.06 -12.08 1.01
CA VAL A 27 -11.33 -11.60 2.20
C VAL A 27 -9.86 -12.00 2.11
N GLU A 28 -9.58 -13.25 1.73
CA GLU A 28 -8.22 -13.74 1.49
C GLU A 28 -7.53 -12.99 0.35
N GLU A 29 -8.23 -12.79 -0.77
CA GLU A 29 -7.71 -12.03 -1.92
C GLU A 29 -7.34 -10.60 -1.48
N ARG A 30 -8.23 -9.92 -0.77
CA ARG A 30 -7.99 -8.58 -0.25
C ARG A 30 -6.81 -8.53 0.71
N ALA A 31 -6.65 -9.53 1.57
CA ALA A 31 -5.52 -9.62 2.50
C ALA A 31 -4.18 -9.73 1.74
N LYS A 32 -4.11 -10.64 0.76
CA LYS A 32 -2.92 -10.83 -0.10
C LYS A 32 -2.58 -9.56 -0.88
N LEU A 33 -3.58 -8.89 -1.44
CA LEU A 33 -3.40 -7.63 -2.16
C LEU A 33 -2.89 -6.51 -1.24
N ARG A 34 -3.45 -6.39 -0.03
CA ARG A 34 -3.01 -5.40 0.97
C ARG A 34 -1.58 -5.63 1.43
N GLU A 35 -1.20 -6.88 1.67
CA GLU A 35 0.18 -7.20 2.05
C GLU A 35 1.16 -6.79 0.97
N ARG A 36 0.85 -7.09 -0.29
CA ARG A 36 1.67 -6.71 -1.44
C ARG A 36 1.78 -5.19 -1.59
N TYR A 37 0.68 -4.46 -1.39
CA TYR A 37 0.69 -3.00 -1.38
C TYR A 37 1.59 -2.45 -0.26
N LEU A 38 1.41 -2.94 0.97
CA LEU A 38 2.20 -2.50 2.13
C LEU A 38 3.69 -2.79 1.98
N GLN A 39 4.08 -3.92 1.39
CA GLN A 39 5.49 -4.21 1.13
C GLN A 39 6.12 -3.20 0.17
N ASN A 40 5.41 -2.85 -0.91
CA ASN A 40 5.88 -1.83 -1.84
C ASN A 40 5.96 -0.45 -1.19
N VAL A 41 4.94 -0.06 -0.43
CA VAL A 41 4.94 1.22 0.31
C VAL A 41 6.09 1.27 1.31
N ARG A 42 6.31 0.21 2.11
CA ARG A 42 7.43 0.15 3.07
C ARG A 42 8.78 0.27 2.37
N ARG A 43 8.95 -0.38 1.21
CA ARG A 43 10.19 -0.29 0.43
C ARG A 43 10.41 1.14 -0.08
N ASN A 44 9.39 1.76 -0.65
CA ASN A 44 9.48 3.14 -1.14
C ASN A 44 9.72 4.13 0.01
N PHE A 45 9.03 3.94 1.14
CA PHE A 45 9.21 4.79 2.32
C PHE A 45 10.61 4.67 2.92
N ARG A 46 11.18 3.46 2.98
CA ARG A 46 12.58 3.27 3.40
C ARG A 46 13.56 3.99 2.47
N GLN A 47 13.35 3.91 1.15
CA GLN A 47 14.17 4.67 0.19
C GLN A 47 14.06 6.19 0.39
N GLN A 48 12.86 6.69 0.70
CA GLN A 48 12.68 8.11 1.02
C GLN A 48 13.41 8.50 2.30
N LEU A 49 13.33 7.67 3.36
CA LEU A 49 14.05 7.89 4.62
C LEU A 49 15.57 7.86 4.43
N ASP A 50 16.08 6.91 3.63
CA ASP A 50 17.52 6.82 3.32
C ASP A 50 18.01 8.04 2.51
N SER A 51 17.10 8.73 1.81
CA SER A 51 17.38 9.97 1.08
C SER A 51 17.26 11.23 1.95
N ILE A 52 16.87 11.11 3.23
CA ILE A 52 16.82 12.27 4.14
C ILE A 52 18.26 12.61 4.55
N GLU A 53 18.74 13.73 4.02
CA GLU A 53 20.00 14.33 4.42
C GLU A 53 19.77 15.34 5.56
N TRP A 54 20.66 15.33 6.55
CA TRP A 54 20.62 16.29 7.65
C TRP A 54 21.13 17.64 7.18
N VAL A 55 20.22 18.58 6.97
CA VAL A 55 20.54 19.96 6.56
C VAL A 55 20.85 20.79 7.80
N ASP A 56 21.89 20.41 8.55
CA ASP A 56 22.39 21.20 9.69
C ASP A 56 23.92 21.23 9.65
N GLU A 57 24.44 21.80 8.56
CA GLU A 57 25.73 22.48 8.61
C GLU A 57 25.43 23.99 8.67
N GLU A 58 25.38 24.50 9.90
CA GLU A 58 25.55 25.92 10.17
C GLU A 58 26.74 26.43 9.35
N LYS A 59 26.47 27.21 8.29
CA LYS A 59 27.49 28.07 7.71
C LYS A 59 27.85 29.12 8.75
N LYS A 60 28.89 28.83 9.54
CA LYS A 60 29.70 29.84 10.21
C LYS A 60 30.56 30.59 9.20
#